data_AF-A0AAC9TZ39-F1
#
_entry.id   AF-A0AAC9TZ39-F1
#
_cell.length_a   1.000
_cell.length_b   1.000
_cell.length_c   1.000
_cell.angle_alpha   90.00
_cell.angle_beta   90.00
_cell.angle_gamma   90.00
#
_symmetry.space_group_name_H-M   'P 1'
#
loop_
_entity.id
_entity.type
_entity.pdbx_description
1 polymer ?
#
loop_
_entity_poly.entity_id
_entity_poly.type
_entity_poly.pdbx_seq_one_letter_code
_entity_poly.pdbx_strand_id
1 'polypeptide(L)'
;MMTDFLMIAALVVIAAFFWQLRQMAELSRLFANGECKKQRVQLLAIAMESARPSIGGSSGLTWKAKFLLEFSTDGLNQYRAHIWMHGKKVEKIQWPIFPEPEWLEAPEARGSVGGGCGSRGGCKPGGCK
;
A
#
# COMPACT_ATOMS: atom_id res chain seq x y z
N MET A 1 -15.13 34.66 -18.71
CA MET A 1 -14.09 34.19 -19.65
C MET A 1 -12.82 33.78 -18.92
N MET A 2 -12.05 34.71 -18.31
CA MET A 2 -10.80 34.35 -17.61
C MET A 2 -11.01 33.63 -16.26
N THR A 3 -12.07 33.98 -15.53
CA THR A 3 -12.42 33.35 -14.24
C THR A 3 -12.81 31.89 -14.38
N ASP A 4 -13.56 31.56 -15.44
CA ASP A 4 -13.99 30.20 -15.74
C ASP A 4 -12.78 29.27 -15.99
N PHE A 5 -11.78 29.77 -16.72
CA PHE A 5 -10.53 29.05 -16.95
C PHE A 5 -9.76 28.80 -15.65
N LEU A 6 -9.64 29.80 -14.78
CA LEU A 6 -8.95 29.67 -13.49
C LEU A 6 -9.64 28.65 -12.57
N MET A 7 -10.97 28.62 -12.55
CA MET A 7 -11.75 27.64 -11.77
C MET A 7 -11.49 26.21 -12.25
N ILE A 8 -11.50 26.00 -13.57
CA ILE A 8 -11.22 24.68 -14.16
C ILE A 8 -9.78 24.26 -13.87
N ALA A 9 -8.82 25.16 -14.04
CA ALA A 9 -7.41 24.89 -13.74
C ALA A 9 -7.21 24.50 -12.27
N ALA A 10 -7.86 25.20 -11.33
CA ALA A 10 -7.81 24.86 -9.90
C ALA A 10 -8.37 23.46 -9.61
N LEU A 11 -9.48 23.09 -10.24
CA LEU A 11 -10.05 21.75 -10.10
C LEU A 11 -9.11 20.65 -10.61
N VAL A 12 -8.47 20.87 -11.77
CA VAL A 12 -7.49 19.92 -12.32
C VAL A 12 -6.31 19.74 -11.38
N VAL A 13 -5.82 20.82 -10.77
CA VAL A 13 -4.72 20.76 -9.80
C VAL A 13 -5.12 19.94 -8.56
N ILE A 14 -6.30 20.18 -8.00
CA ILE A 14 -6.81 19.42 -6.84
C ILE A 14 -6.97 17.94 -7.19
N ALA A 15 -7.51 17.63 -8.37
CA ALA A 15 -7.65 16.26 -8.84
C ALA A 15 -6.29 15.56 -9.02
N ALA A 16 -5.31 16.27 -9.58
CA ALA A 16 -3.95 15.76 -9.73
C ALA A 16 -3.29 15.47 -8.38
N PHE A 17 -3.47 16.33 -7.39
CA PHE A 17 -2.99 16.09 -6.02
C PHE A 17 -3.63 14.87 -5.39
N PHE A 18 -4.95 14.73 -5.49
CA PHE A 18 -5.66 13.55 -4.97
C PHE A 18 -5.18 12.26 -5.63
N TRP A 19 -4.97 12.30 -6.95
CA TRP A 19 -4.42 11.17 -7.71
C TRP A 19 -3.03 10.78 -7.23
N GLN A 20 -2.17 11.76 -6.96
CA GLN A 20 -0.83 11.53 -6.45
C GLN A 20 -0.87 10.84 -5.07
N LEU A 21 -1.74 11.27 -4.15
CA LEU A 21 -1.94 10.60 -2.86
C LEU A 21 -2.42 9.16 -3.03
N ARG A 22 -3.35 8.92 -3.96
CA ARG A 22 -3.88 7.58 -4.23
C ARG A 22 -2.78 6.63 -4.70
N GLN A 23 -1.93 7.09 -5.62
CA GLN A 23 -0.77 6.33 -6.08
C GLN A 23 0.22 6.02 -4.95
N MET A 24 0.45 6.96 -4.03
CA MET A 24 1.31 6.71 -2.87
C MET A 24 0.75 5.62 -1.96
N ALA A 25 -0.56 5.61 -1.72
CA ALA A 25 -1.22 4.59 -0.89
C ALA A 25 -1.14 3.18 -1.50
N GLU A 26 -1.14 3.08 -2.83
CA GLU A 26 -0.96 1.79 -3.52
C GLU A 26 0.49 1.30 -3.42
N LEU A 27 1.45 2.20 -3.65
CA LEU A 27 2.86 1.89 -3.54
C LEU A 27 3.23 1.48 -2.11
N SER A 28 2.73 2.21 -1.10
CA SER A 28 2.96 1.87 0.29
C SER A 28 2.42 0.48 0.63
N ARG A 29 1.26 0.09 0.08
CA ARG A 29 0.67 -1.25 0.28
C ARG A 29 1.48 -2.36 -0.38
N LEU A 30 1.99 -2.13 -1.59
CA LEU A 30 2.86 -3.09 -2.29
C LEU A 30 4.19 -3.26 -1.53
N PHE A 31 4.80 -2.14 -1.11
CA PHE A 31 6.03 -2.15 -0.34
C PHE A 31 5.85 -2.85 1.01
N ALA A 32 4.81 -2.50 1.76
CA ALA A 32 4.47 -3.12 3.03
C ALA A 32 4.28 -4.63 2.91
N ASN A 33 3.55 -5.10 1.89
CA ASN A 33 3.41 -6.54 1.64
C ASN A 33 4.77 -7.22 1.40
N GLY A 34 5.65 -6.60 0.60
CA GLY A 34 6.99 -7.11 0.35
C GLY A 34 7.83 -7.21 1.62
N GLU A 35 7.80 -6.18 2.47
CA GLU A 35 8.55 -6.17 3.72
C GLU A 35 7.98 -7.16 4.75
N CYS A 36 6.66 -7.28 4.85
CA CYS A 36 6.01 -8.28 5.71
C CYS A 36 6.38 -9.71 5.29
N LYS A 37 6.45 -9.98 3.98
CA LYS A 37 6.90 -11.29 3.46
C LYS A 37 8.35 -11.61 3.84
N LYS A 38 9.25 -10.62 3.80
CA LYS A 38 10.67 -10.80 4.21
C LYS A 38 10.80 -11.16 5.69
N GLN A 39 9.99 -10.51 6.52
CA GLN A 39 9.98 -10.76 7.97
C GLN A 39 9.12 -11.95 8.37
N ARG A 40 8.45 -12.59 7.40
CA ARG A 40 7.46 -13.65 7.64
C ARG A 40 6.42 -13.18 8.65
N VAL A 41 5.85 -12.00 8.48
CA VAL A 41 4.72 -11.52 9.31
C VAL A 41 3.49 -11.31 8.44
N GLN A 42 2.31 -11.42 9.04
CA GLN A 42 1.06 -11.20 8.34
C GLN A 42 0.74 -9.70 8.29
N LEU A 43 0.55 -9.16 7.09
CA LEU A 43 0.02 -7.81 6.91
C LEU A 43 -1.47 -7.78 7.28
N LEU A 44 -1.84 -6.95 8.26
CA LEU A 44 -3.23 -6.72 8.62
C LEU A 44 -3.80 -5.53 7.84
N ALA A 45 -3.20 -4.37 8.04
CA ALA A 45 -3.69 -3.13 7.46
C ALA A 45 -2.55 -2.14 7.19
N ILE A 46 -2.83 -1.20 6.28
CA ILE A 46 -1.96 -0.04 6.07
C ILE A 46 -2.85 1.19 5.93
N ALA A 47 -2.57 2.20 6.73
CA ALA A 47 -3.31 3.45 6.76
C ALA A 47 -2.36 4.63 6.60
N MET A 48 -2.82 5.67 5.90
CA MET A 48 -2.10 6.94 5.81
C MET A 48 -2.41 7.76 7.07
N GLU A 49 -1.39 8.04 7.88
CA GLU A 49 -1.54 8.81 9.14
C GLU A 49 -1.46 10.31 8.87
N SER A 50 -0.54 10.73 7.99
CA SER A 50 -0.41 12.12 7.59
C SER A 50 0.16 12.24 6.18
N ALA A 51 -0.28 13.28 5.46
CA ALA A 51 0.31 13.70 4.20
C ALA A 51 0.49 15.22 4.24
N ARG A 52 1.73 15.67 4.08
CA ARG A 52 2.06 17.10 3.99
C ARG A 52 2.65 17.41 2.61
N PRO A 53 2.16 18.45 1.93
CA PRO A 53 2.77 18.88 0.68
C PRO A 53 4.20 19.33 0.99
N SER A 54 5.16 18.87 0.20
CA SER A 54 6.57 19.16 0.38
C SER A 54 7.20 19.41 -0.98
N ILE A 55 8.12 20.37 -1.03
CA ILE A 55 8.91 20.63 -2.23
C ILE A 55 10.21 19.84 -2.05
N GLY A 56 10.41 18.82 -2.87
CA GLY A 56 11.49 17.85 -2.70
C GLY A 56 11.22 16.54 -3.44
N GLY A 57 12.28 15.76 -3.69
CA GLY A 57 12.22 14.53 -4.49
C GLY A 57 12.46 14.77 -5.99
N SER A 58 12.41 13.71 -6.81
CA SER A 58 12.85 13.78 -8.22
C SER A 58 11.94 14.58 -9.17
N SER A 59 10.81 15.12 -8.70
CA SER A 59 9.82 15.81 -9.56
C SER A 59 9.37 17.17 -9.00
N GLY A 60 10.11 17.76 -8.06
CA GLY A 60 9.85 19.11 -7.54
C GLY A 60 8.73 19.14 -6.49
N LEU A 61 7.47 19.05 -6.92
CA LEU A 61 6.31 19.13 -6.02
C LEU A 61 5.81 17.74 -5.63
N THR A 62 6.00 17.36 -4.36
CA THR A 62 5.63 16.03 -3.89
C THR A 62 4.95 16.08 -2.53
N TRP A 63 4.68 14.90 -1.96
CA TRP A 63 4.13 14.76 -0.62
C TRP A 63 5.12 14.03 0.26
N LYS A 64 5.24 14.51 1.49
CA LYS A 64 5.84 13.75 2.59
C LYS A 64 4.71 13.10 3.36
N ALA A 65 4.63 11.78 3.30
CA ALA A 65 3.57 11.00 3.91
C ALA A 65 4.13 10.04 4.96
N LYS A 66 3.38 9.87 6.05
CA LYS A 66 3.63 8.86 7.08
C LYS A 66 2.51 7.85 7.02
N PHE A 67 2.87 6.59 6.87
CA PHE A 67 1.92 5.47 6.91
C PHE A 67 2.10 4.66 8.19
N LEU A 68 0.98 4.24 8.75
CA LEU A 68 0.91 3.27 9.82
C LEU A 68 0.68 1.89 9.20
N LEU A 69 1.62 1.00 9.45
CA LEU A 69 1.59 -0.40 9.05
C LEU A 69 1.17 -1.23 10.26
N GLU A 70 0.08 -1.99 10.13
CA GLU A 70 -0.35 -2.93 11.16
C GLU A 70 -0.10 -4.37 10.69
N PHE A 71 0.56 -5.15 11.53
CA PHE A 71 0.98 -6.51 11.22
C PHE A 71 0.86 -7.43 12.43
N SER A 72 0.87 -8.73 12.19
CA SER A 72 0.79 -9.77 13.21
C SER A 72 1.88 -10.83 13.04
N THR A 73 2.44 -11.30 14.15
CA THR A 73 3.40 -12.41 14.23
C THR A 73 2.75 -13.77 14.47
N ASP A 74 1.56 -13.78 15.09
CA ASP A 74 0.85 -14.99 15.55
C ASP A 74 -0.65 -14.98 15.16
N GLY A 75 -1.08 -14.00 14.36
CA GLY A 75 -2.47 -13.82 13.90
C GLY A 75 -3.41 -13.21 14.94
N LEU A 76 -3.04 -13.24 16.23
CA LEU A 76 -3.80 -12.64 17.33
C LEU A 76 -3.24 -11.27 17.76
N ASN A 77 -1.92 -11.11 17.66
CA ASN A 77 -1.22 -9.91 18.09
C ASN A 77 -1.32 -8.80 17.04
N GLN A 78 -1.34 -7.53 17.48
CA GLN A 78 -1.35 -6.38 16.58
C GLN A 78 -0.15 -5.48 16.90
N TYR A 79 0.82 -5.48 16.00
CA TYR A 79 1.99 -4.61 16.06
C TYR A 79 1.88 -3.49 15.05
N ARG A 80 2.53 -2.36 15.37
CA ARG A 80 2.49 -1.13 14.59
C ARG A 80 3.89 -0.72 14.16
N ALA A 81 4.09 -0.58 12.86
CA ALA A 81 5.28 -0.02 12.26
C ALA A 81 4.94 1.27 11.53
N HIS A 82 5.94 2.13 11.33
CA HIS A 82 5.78 3.39 10.62
C HIS A 82 6.63 3.41 9.35
N ILE A 83 6.04 3.88 8.26
CA ILE A 83 6.72 4.04 6.97
C ILE A 83 6.71 5.52 6.61
N TRP A 84 7.89 6.08 6.36
CA TRP A 84 8.05 7.44 5.84
C TRP A 84 8.26 7.36 4.34
N MET A 85 7.42 8.09 3.63
CA MET A 85 7.48 8.22 2.18
C MET A 85 7.66 9.67 1.79
N HIS A 86 8.40 9.86 0.70
CA HIS A 86 8.58 11.15 0.06
C HIS A 86 8.40 10.97 -1.44
N GLY A 87 7.32 11.53 -1.97
CA GLY A 87 6.91 11.23 -3.33
C GLY A 87 6.54 9.75 -3.48
N LYS A 88 6.97 9.15 -4.59
CA LYS A 88 6.79 7.72 -4.87
C LYS A 88 7.95 6.86 -4.33
N LYS A 89 8.75 7.38 -3.40
CA LYS A 89 9.89 6.68 -2.81
C LYS A 89 9.67 6.49 -1.32
N VAL A 90 10.04 5.31 -0.82
CA VAL A 90 10.09 5.04 0.62
C VAL A 90 11.43 5.50 1.13
N GLU A 91 11.44 6.38 2.12
CA GLU A 91 12.67 6.89 2.73
C GLU A 91 13.14 5.98 3.88
N LYS A 92 12.22 5.55 4.72
CA LYS A 92 12.52 4.76 5.91
C LYS A 92 11.33 3.93 6.35
N ILE A 93 11.60 2.76 6.91
CA ILE A 93 10.67 1.99 7.70
C ILE A 93 11.20 1.87 9.13
N GLN A 94 10.34 2.09 10.12
CA GLN A 94 10.64 1.86 11.53
C GLN A 94 9.78 0.70 12.00
N TRP A 95 10.46 -0.42 12.24
CA TRP A 95 9.88 -1.59 12.86
C TRP A 95 9.91 -1.44 14.38
N PRO A 96 8.85 -1.87 15.08
CA PRO A 96 8.94 -2.07 16.51
C PRO A 96 9.82 -3.30 16.80
N ILE A 97 10.14 -3.52 18.07
CA ILE A 97 10.72 -4.80 18.52
C ILE A 97 9.56 -5.77 18.69
N PHE A 98 9.64 -6.95 18.06
CA PHE A 98 8.64 -8.00 18.12
C PHE A 98 9.34 -9.37 18.14
N PRO A 99 8.70 -10.42 18.70
CA PRO A 99 9.25 -11.77 18.71
C PRO A 99 9.37 -12.34 17.29
N GLU A 100 10.28 -13.29 17.09
CA GLU A 100 10.33 -14.00 15.81
C GLU A 100 9.00 -14.75 15.56
N PRO A 101 8.46 -14.71 14.34
CA PRO A 101 7.21 -15.37 14.02
C PRO A 101 7.35 -16.89 14.17
N GLU A 102 6.35 -17.52 14.77
CA GLU A 102 6.35 -18.97 14.99
C GLU A 102 6.19 -19.78 13.68
N TRP A 103 5.59 -19.17 12.65
CA TRP A 103 5.34 -19.84 11.37
C TRP A 103 6.52 -19.73 10.40
N LEU A 104 6.70 -20.79 9.59
CA LEU A 104 7.71 -20.80 8.52
C LEU A 104 7.38 -19.82 7.39
N GLU A 105 6.10 -19.56 7.13
CA GLU A 105 5.61 -18.69 6.06
C GLU A 105 4.43 -17.84 6.55
N ALA A 106 4.43 -16.54 6.21
CA ALA A 106 3.38 -15.63 6.63
C ALA A 106 2.02 -16.03 6.01
N PRO A 107 0.97 -16.21 6.82
CA PRO A 107 -0.35 -16.46 6.28
C PRO A 107 -0.81 -15.23 5.52
N GLU A 108 -1.01 -15.35 4.20
CA GLU A 108 -1.70 -14.31 3.45
C GLU A 108 -3.12 -14.21 4.01
N ALA A 109 -3.60 -12.98 4.25
CA ALA A 109 -4.99 -12.75 4.64
C ALA A 109 -5.90 -13.28 3.52
N ARG A 110 -6.27 -14.55 3.61
CA ARG A 110 -7.28 -15.17 2.74
C ARG A 110 -8.59 -14.50 3.12
N GLY A 111 -8.89 -13.40 2.45
CA GLY A 111 -10.25 -12.93 2.33
C GLY A 111 -11.06 -14.09 1.78
N SER A 112 -11.78 -14.78 2.66
CA SER A 112 -12.90 -15.62 2.28
C SER A 112 -13.94 -14.71 1.65
N VAL A 113 -13.75 -14.36 0.38
CA VAL A 113 -14.84 -13.86 -0.46
C VAL A 113 -15.50 -15.11 -1.04
N GLY A 114 -16.11 -15.88 -0.13
CA GLY A 114 -16.97 -17.00 -0.46
C GLY A 114 -18.31 -16.46 -0.93
N GLY A 115 -18.50 -16.43 -2.24
CA GLY A 115 -19.77 -16.23 -2.92
C GLY A 115 -19.67 -16.87 -4.30
N GLY A 116 -19.81 -18.19 -4.34
CA GLY A 116 -19.73 -18.98 -5.57
C GLY A 116 -20.83 -18.64 -6.57
N CYS A 117 -20.46 -18.62 -7.85
CA CYS A 117 -21.20 -19.19 -8.97
C CYS A 117 -20.40 -18.93 -10.25
N GLY A 118 -19.77 -19.96 -10.80
CA GLY A 118 -18.96 -19.85 -12.01
C GLY A 118 -18.30 -21.16 -12.40
N SER A 119 -19.09 -22.22 -12.51
CA SER A 119 -18.68 -23.44 -13.20
C SER A 119 -18.30 -23.10 -14.64
N ARG A 120 -17.05 -23.36 -15.06
CA ARG A 120 -16.68 -23.78 -16.44
C ARG A 120 -15.18 -24.06 -16.58
N GLY A 121 -14.88 -25.31 -16.89
CA GLY A 121 -13.80 -25.66 -17.83
C GLY A 121 -12.51 -26.17 -17.21
N GLY A 122 -12.44 -27.48 -16.97
CA GLY A 122 -11.18 -28.17 -16.72
C GLY A 122 -10.21 -28.06 -17.90
N CYS A 123 -8.98 -27.63 -17.64
CA CYS A 123 -7.88 -27.76 -18.58
C CYS A 123 -7.44 -29.23 -18.65
N LYS A 124 -7.61 -29.87 -19.81
CA LYS A 124 -6.91 -31.13 -20.12
C LYS A 124 -5.43 -30.82 -20.41
N PRO A 125 -4.47 -31.66 -19.96
CA PRO A 125 -3.07 -31.54 -20.35
C PRO A 125 -2.88 -32.21 -21.72
N GLY A 126 -2.25 -31.54 -22.69
CA GLY A 126 -1.85 -32.21 -23.94
C GLY A 126 -1.75 -31.39 -25.22
N GLY A 127 -1.60 -30.06 -25.16
CA GLY A 127 -1.47 -29.21 -26.36
C GLY A 127 -0.08 -28.60 -26.52
N CYS A 128 0.95 -29.42 -26.67
CA CYS A 128 2.24 -28.98 -27.24
C CYS A 128 2.44 -29.70 -28.57
N LYS A 129 2.09 -29.03 -29.67
CA LYS A 129 2.74 -29.08 -30.99
C LYS A 129 2.16 -27.99 -31.87
#